data_AF-A0A2E4YWF8-F1
#
_entry.id   AF-A0A2E4YWF8-F1
#
_cell.length_a   1.000
_cell.length_b   1.000
_cell.length_c   1.000
_cell.angle_alpha   90.00
_cell.angle_beta   90.00
_cell.angle_gamma   90.00
#
_symmetry.space_group_name_H-M   'P 1'
#
loop_
_entity.id
_entity.type
_entity.pdbx_description
1 polymer ?
#
loop_
_entity_poly.entity_id
_entity_poly.type
_entity_poly.pdbx_seq_one_letter_code
_entity_poly.pdbx_strand_id
1 'polypeptide(L)' 'MKTVLSNESQAFLRKINMINEQEIAYRFGDLFIAENSITGARRQLQSVPDYVVENSKKPGLLKG' A
#
# COMPACT_ATOMS: atom_id res chain seq x y z
N MET A 1 -1.26 -13.77 -2.48
CA MET A 1 -1.56 -13.40 -1.09
C MET A 1 -1.66 -11.88 -1.02
N LYS A 2 -2.70 -11.35 -0.35
CA LYS A 2 -2.92 -9.91 -0.19
C LYS A 2 -2.18 -9.44 1.06
N THR A 3 -1.27 -8.50 0.92
CA THR A 3 -0.51 -7.92 2.05
C THR A 3 -0.82 -6.44 2.15
N VAL A 4 -1.40 -6.00 3.27
CA VAL A 4 -1.63 -4.58 3.53
C VAL A 4 -0.28 -3.88 3.64
N LEU A 5 -0.13 -2.72 3.00
CA LEU A 5 1.11 -1.94 3.12
C LEU A 5 1.28 -1.40 4.54
N SER A 6 2.53 -1.15 4.96
CA SER A 6 2.83 -0.60 6.28
C SER A 6 2.18 0.77 6.49
N ASN A 7 2.01 1.18 7.75
CA ASN A 7 1.40 2.46 8.09
C ASN A 7 2.17 3.65 7.48
N GLU A 8 3.50 3.57 7.45
CA GLU A 8 4.37 4.56 6.83
C GLU A 8 4.14 4.65 5.32
N SER A 9 4.00 3.50 4.67
CA SER A 9 3.71 3.42 3.22
C SER A 9 2.32 3.99 2.91
N GLN A 10 1.30 3.66 3.69
CA GLN A 10 -0.05 4.23 3.56
C GLN A 10 -0.03 5.75 3.74
N ALA A 11 0.64 6.24 4.79
CA ALA A 11 0.74 7.67 5.08
C ALA A 11 1.48 8.41 3.95
N PHE A 12 2.55 7.83 3.43
CA PHE A 12 3.29 8.40 2.30
C PHE A 12 2.43 8.46 1.04
N LEU A 13 1.72 7.38 0.70
CA LEU A 13 0.81 7.33 -0.45
C LEU A 13 -0.32 8.37 -0.34
N ARG A 14 -0.83 8.63 0.88
CA ARG A 14 -1.80 9.71 1.14
C ARG A 14 -1.17 11.08 0.98
N LYS A 15 0.04 11.28 1.50
CA LYS A 15 0.78 12.56 1.41
C LYS A 15 1.00 12.99 -0.05
N ILE A 16 1.24 12.03 -0.95
CA ILE A 16 1.42 12.30 -2.39
C ILE A 16 0.10 12.24 -3.18
N ASN A 17 -1.06 12.16 -2.51
CA ASN A 17 -2.40 12.04 -3.11
C ASN A 17 -2.58 10.84 -4.05
N MET A 18 -1.78 9.78 -3.90
CA MET A 18 -1.93 8.56 -4.69
C MET A 18 -3.10 7.70 -4.20
N ILE A 19 -3.39 7.76 -2.90
CA ILE A 19 -4.60 7.21 -2.28
C ILE A 19 -5.23 8.26 -1.35
N ASN A 20 -6.52 8.15 -1.08
CA ASN A 20 -7.21 9.04 -0.11
C ASN A 20 -7.34 8.39 1.29
N GLU A 21 -8.01 9.10 2.21
CA GLU A 21 -8.22 8.64 3.60
C GLU A 21 -9.10 7.39 3.70
N GLN A 22 -10.00 7.22 2.74
CA GLN A 22 -10.93 6.09 2.65
C GLN A 22 -10.32 4.91 1.88
N GLU A 23 -9.14 5.07 1.28
CA GLU A 23 -8.47 4.03 0.54
C GLU A 23 -7.38 3.36 1.40
N ILE A 24 -7.30 2.03 1.25
CA ILE A 24 -6.29 1.18 1.85
C ILE A 24 -5.47 0.55 0.72
N ALA A 25 -4.18 0.83 0.71
CA ALA A 25 -3.25 0.23 -0.24
C ALA A 25 -2.78 -1.15 0.22
N TYR A 26 -2.72 -2.11 -0.70
CA TYR A 26 -2.17 -3.43 -0.49
C TYR A 26 -1.37 -3.89 -1.70
N ARG A 27 -0.45 -4.80 -1.43
CA ARG A 27 0.30 -5.53 -2.43
C ARG A 27 -0.39 -6.86 -2.70
N PHE A 28 -0.58 -7.18 -3.98
CA PHE A 28 -1.10 -8.45 -4.45
C PHE A 28 -0.17 -9.00 -5.53
N GLY A 29 0.76 -9.88 -5.14
CA GLY A 29 1.86 -10.30 -6.01
C GLY A 29 2.77 -9.11 -6.34
N ASP A 30 2.87 -8.77 -7.61
CA ASP A 30 3.65 -7.63 -8.11
C ASP A 30 2.81 -6.36 -8.32
N LEU A 31 1.50 -6.43 -8.06
CA LEU A 31 0.60 -5.31 -8.19
C LEU A 31 0.40 -4.59 -6.86
N PHE A 32 0.21 -3.29 -6.94
CA PHE A 32 -0.27 -2.47 -5.85
C PHE A 32 -1.70 -2.04 -6.16
N ILE A 33 -2.60 -2.22 -5.20
CA ILE A 33 -4.03 -1.95 -5.35
C ILE A 33 -4.46 -1.07 -4.19
N ALA A 34 -5.26 -0.05 -4.49
CA ALA A 34 -6.02 0.70 -3.51
C ALA A 34 -7.46 0.18 -3.47
N GLU A 35 -8.00 -0.07 -2.27
CA GLU A 35 -9.41 -0.39 -2.05
C GLU A 35 -10.05 0.64 -1.15
N ASN A 36 -11.18 1.16 -1.58
CA ASN A 36 -12.00 2.00 -0.74
C ASN A 36 -12.63 1.15 0.38
N SER A 37 -12.39 1.52 1.63
CA SER A 37 -12.86 0.81 2.83
C SER A 37 -14.38 0.89 3.02
N ILE A 38 -15.05 1.85 2.37
CA ILE A 38 -16.49 2.08 2.46
C ILE A 38 -17.22 1.34 1.34
N THR A 39 -16.78 1.52 0.09
CA THR A 39 -17.48 0.99 -1.09
C THR A 39 -16.93 -0.35 -1.58
N GLY A 40 -15.74 -0.75 -1.13
CA GLY A 40 -15.03 -1.93 -1.64
C GLY A 40 -14.49 -1.77 -3.07
N ALA A 41 -14.61 -0.57 -3.67
CA ALA A 41 -14.09 -0.31 -5.01
C ALA A 41 -12.56 -0.44 -5.02
N ARG A 42 -12.02 -1.09 -6.06
CA ARG A 42 -10.58 -1.38 -6.19
C ARG A 42 -10.00 -0.75 -7.45
N ARG A 43 -8.78 -0.22 -7.35
CA ARG A 43 -8.01 0.27 -8.50
C ARG A 43 -6.53 -0.02 -8.34
N GLN A 44 -5.86 -0.27 -9.46
CA GLN A 44 -4.42 -0.51 -9.49
C GLN A 44 -3.64 0.82 -9.41
N LEU A 45 -2.58 0.83 -8.62
CA LEU A 45 -1.60 1.89 -8.54
C LEU A 45 -0.48 1.59 -9.54
N GLN A 46 -0.36 2.39 -10.60
CA GLN A 46 0.60 2.13 -11.69
C GLN A 46 2.02 2.65 -11.40
N SER A 47 2.16 3.72 -10.60
CA SER A 47 3.44 4.41 -10.38
C SER A 47 3.80 4.50 -8.90
N VAL A 48 3.81 3.35 -8.21
CA VAL A 48 4.13 3.31 -6.77
C VAL A 48 5.61 3.63 -6.56
N PRO A 49 5.96 4.61 -5.71
CA PRO A 49 7.36 4.99 -5.50
C PRO A 49 8.22 3.87 -4.89
N ASP A 50 9.50 3.81 -5.27
CA ASP A 50 10.43 2.75 -4.85
C ASP A 50 10.51 2.57 -3.33
N TYR A 51 10.45 3.67 -2.58
CA TYR A 51 10.38 3.65 -1.11
C TYR A 51 9.25 2.75 -0.57
N VAL A 52 8.07 2.79 -1.19
CA VAL A 52 6.91 1.96 -0.81
C VAL A 52 7.13 0.51 -1.25
N VAL A 53 7.75 0.30 -2.41
CA VAL A 53 8.10 -1.03 -2.91
C VAL A 53 9.06 -1.74 -1.96
N GLU A 54 10.10 -1.05 -1.50
CA GLU A 54 11.10 -1.58 -0.56
C GLU A 54 10.52 -1.88 0.82
N ASN A 55 9.71 -0.97 1.38
CA ASN A 55 9.06 -1.20 2.66
C ASN A 55 8.03 -2.33 2.62
N SER A 56 7.37 -2.54 1.47
CA SER A 56 6.46 -3.68 1.28
C SER A 56 7.15 -5.04 1.20
N LYS A 57 8.47 -5.06 0.97
CA LYS A 57 9.29 -6.29 0.85
C LYS A 57 9.90 -6.73 2.17
N LYS A 58 9.83 -5.93 3.23
CA LYS A 58 10.34 -6.30 4.56
C LYS A 58 9.22 -6.93 5.39
N PRO A 59 9.05 -8.28 5.38
CA PRO A 59 8.35 -8.91 6.49
C PRO A 59 9.20 -8.62 7.74
N GLY A 60 8.56 -8.25 8.85
CA GLY A 60 9.24 -7.83 10.07
C GLY A 60 10.39 -8.76 10.46
N LEU A 61 11.63 -8.32 10.20
CA LEU A 61 12.84 -8.82 10.83
C LEU A 61 13.19 -7.86 11.97
N LEU A 62 12.37 -7.91 13.02
CA LEU A 62 12.75 -7.49 14.36
C LEU A 62 12.29 -8.61 15.32
N LYS A 63 13.10 -9.66 15.38
CA LYS A 63 13.23 -10.50 16.56
C LYS A 63 14.72 -10.62 16.85
N GLY A 64 15.12 -10.08 18.01
CA GLY A 64 16.46 -10.06 18.57
C GLY A 64 16.41 -9.23 19.83
#